data_AF-V6KED2-F1
#
_entry.id   AF-V6KED2-F1
#
_cell.length_a   1.000
_cell.length_b   1.000
_cell.length_c   1.000
_cell.angle_alpha   90.00
_cell.angle_beta   90.00
_cell.angle_gamma   90.00
#
_symmetry.space_group_name_H-M   'P 1'
#
loop_
_entity.id
_entity.type
_entity.pdbx_description
1 polymer ?
#
loop_
_entity_poly.entity_id
_entity_poly.type
_entity_poly.pdbx_seq_one_letter_code
_entity_poly.pdbx_strand_id
1 'polypeptide(L)'
;MSTPHNPPGPNSRHSKGFLVTVALPMTVLASRLQRHDVFVLPEQGDQPLAVADVTQHPHLEARLVIELKGTSIPITLHVNEPVQPVSMPRRVDVKCQLCGNTTTTDIDLVAHGEPKTWVCNRH
;
A
#
# COMPACT_ATOMS: atom_id res chain seq x y z
N MET A 1 -21.99 14.77 -47.50
CA MET A 1 -20.60 14.33 -47.32
C MET A 1 -20.41 14.05 -45.84
N SER A 2 -20.48 12.79 -45.44
CA SER A 2 -20.53 12.37 -44.03
C SER A 2 -19.18 11.79 -43.63
N THR A 3 -18.50 12.42 -42.67
CA THR A 3 -17.24 11.95 -42.08
C THR A 3 -17.50 10.73 -41.18
N PRO A 4 -16.76 9.62 -41.32
CA PRO A 4 -16.89 8.50 -40.39
C PRO A 4 -16.31 8.89 -39.02
N HIS A 5 -17.15 8.85 -37.99
CA HIS A 5 -16.70 8.87 -36.60
C HIS A 5 -15.97 7.56 -36.31
N ASN A 6 -14.65 7.65 -36.10
CA ASN A 6 -13.91 6.54 -35.50
C ASN A 6 -14.44 6.31 -34.08
N PRO A 7 -14.77 5.07 -33.68
CA PRO A 7 -15.12 4.79 -32.30
C PRO A 7 -13.90 5.05 -31.39
N PRO A 8 -14.12 5.50 -30.15
CA PRO A 8 -13.03 5.67 -29.21
C PRO A 8 -12.34 4.32 -28.98
N GLY A 9 -11.03 4.27 -29.22
CA GLY A 9 -10.21 3.09 -28.94
C GLY A 9 -10.34 2.66 -27.47
N PRO A 10 -10.18 1.37 -27.17
CA PRO A 10 -10.34 0.86 -25.82
C PRO A 10 -9.34 1.53 -24.86
N ASN A 11 -9.87 2.23 -23.86
CA ASN A 11 -9.12 2.76 -22.73
C ASN A 11 -8.27 1.65 -22.10
N SER A 12 -6.95 1.80 -22.13
CA SER A 12 -5.94 0.87 -21.58
C SER A 12 -5.93 0.74 -20.04
N ARG A 13 -6.98 1.21 -19.35
CA ARG A 13 -7.08 1.26 -17.87
C ARG A 13 -7.86 0.10 -17.23
N HIS A 14 -8.23 -0.94 -17.96
CA HIS A 14 -9.02 -2.04 -17.41
C HIS A 14 -8.54 -3.42 -17.88
N SER A 15 -7.34 -3.83 -17.50
CA SER A 15 -7.07 -5.28 -17.38
C SER A 15 -7.78 -5.79 -16.12
N LYS A 16 -9.10 -6.09 -16.23
CA LYS A 16 -9.96 -6.61 -15.16
C LYS A 16 -9.59 -8.04 -14.76
N GLY A 17 -8.37 -8.27 -14.28
CA GLY A 17 -8.01 -9.57 -13.71
C GLY A 17 -8.55 -9.76 -12.30
N PHE A 18 -8.51 -11.00 -11.80
CA PHE A 18 -8.83 -11.33 -10.42
C PHE A 18 -7.54 -11.36 -9.58
N LEU A 19 -7.53 -10.62 -8.48
CA LEU A 19 -6.42 -10.58 -7.53
C LEU A 19 -6.77 -11.42 -6.31
N VAL A 20 -5.93 -12.40 -6.00
CA VAL A 20 -6.01 -13.18 -4.77
C VAL A 20 -5.11 -12.53 -3.74
N THR A 21 -5.71 -12.20 -2.59
CA THR A 21 -5.03 -11.54 -1.49
C THR A 21 -5.13 -12.37 -0.21
N VAL A 22 -4.28 -12.05 0.76
CA VAL A 22 -4.35 -12.56 2.13
C VAL A 22 -4.55 -11.38 3.06
N ALA A 23 -5.52 -11.47 3.96
CA ALA A 23 -5.79 -10.42 4.93
C ALA A 23 -4.54 -10.08 5.76
N LEU A 24 -4.36 -8.80 6.07
CA LEU A 24 -3.28 -8.38 6.96
C LEU A 24 -3.60 -8.81 8.39
N PRO A 25 -2.58 -9.11 9.21
CA PRO A 25 -2.77 -9.23 10.65
C PRO A 25 -3.31 -7.91 11.24
N MET A 26 -3.99 -7.99 12.39
CA MET A 26 -4.52 -6.81 13.07
C MET A 26 -3.42 -5.79 13.45
N THR A 27 -2.21 -6.27 13.68
CA THR A 27 -1.03 -5.45 13.92
C THR A 27 0.08 -5.82 12.95
N VAL A 28 0.82 -4.81 12.51
CA VAL A 28 2.00 -4.95 11.66
C VAL A 28 3.21 -4.37 12.38
N LEU A 29 4.41 -4.75 11.95
CA LEU A 29 5.64 -4.16 12.48
C LEU A 29 5.81 -2.74 11.93
N ALA A 30 6.33 -1.82 12.74
CA ALA A 30 6.62 -0.45 12.33
C ALA A 30 7.56 -0.37 11.10
N SER A 31 8.45 -1.35 10.92
CA SER A 31 9.28 -1.49 9.71
C SER A 31 8.52 -1.63 8.40
N ARG A 32 7.23 -1.95 8.44
CA ARG A 32 6.38 -2.03 7.24
C ARG A 32 5.76 -0.69 6.85
N LEU A 33 5.83 0.31 7.72
CA LEU A 33 5.27 1.64 7.47
C LEU A 33 6.02 2.32 6.33
N GLN A 34 5.26 2.99 5.48
CA GLN A 34 5.76 3.80 4.38
C GLN A 34 5.05 5.14 4.36
N ARG A 35 5.60 6.07 3.59
CA ARG A 35 4.96 7.35 3.31
C ARG A 35 3.49 7.14 2.89
N HIS A 36 2.61 7.98 3.44
CA HIS A 36 1.16 7.96 3.25
C HIS A 36 0.39 6.88 4.01
N ASP A 37 1.05 6.01 4.77
CA ASP A 37 0.34 5.09 5.67
C ASP A 37 -0.37 5.86 6.77
N VAL A 38 -1.46 5.27 7.26
CA VAL A 38 -2.16 5.72 8.46
C VAL A 38 -2.20 4.56 9.43
N PHE A 39 -1.80 4.80 10.67
CA PHE A 39 -1.76 3.78 11.71
C PHE A 39 -2.15 4.36 13.07
N VAL A 40 -2.40 3.49 14.02
CA VAL A 40 -2.67 3.81 15.42
C VAL A 40 -1.62 3.11 16.28
N LEU A 41 -1.12 3.80 17.29
CA LEU A 41 -0.29 3.20 18.32
C LEU A 41 -1.20 2.56 19.39
N PRO A 42 -1.05 1.25 19.69
CA PRO A 42 -1.91 0.57 20.65
C PRO A 42 -1.98 1.26 22.03
N GLU A 43 -0.91 1.93 22.44
CA GLU A 43 -0.81 2.60 23.74
C GLU A 43 -1.42 4.01 23.78
N GLN A 44 -1.65 4.66 22.63
CA GLN A 44 -2.12 6.05 22.56
C GLN A 44 -3.63 6.18 22.25
N GLY A 45 -4.37 5.07 22.23
CA GLY A 45 -5.81 5.04 21.90
C GLY A 45 -6.09 5.23 20.41
N ASP A 46 -7.35 5.42 20.04
CA ASP A 46 -7.84 5.40 18.63
C ASP A 46 -7.43 6.63 17.78
N GLN A 47 -6.38 7.36 18.12
CA GLN A 47 -5.95 8.53 17.35
C GLN A 47 -5.12 8.11 16.11
N PRO A 48 -5.61 8.32 14.87
CA PRO A 48 -4.87 7.94 13.68
C PRO A 48 -3.70 8.90 13.41
N LEU A 49 -2.54 8.33 13.11
CA LEU A 49 -1.31 9.02 12.77
C LEU A 49 -0.98 8.76 11.30
N ALA A 50 -0.86 9.82 10.51
CA ALA A 50 -0.55 9.73 9.09
C ALA A 50 0.94 9.97 8.83
N VAL A 51 1.61 9.05 8.14
CA VAL A 51 3.04 9.08 7.85
C VAL A 51 3.34 10.07 6.72
N ALA A 52 4.18 11.05 7.01
CA ALA A 52 4.79 11.94 6.02
C ALA A 52 6.08 11.32 5.45
N ASP A 53 6.93 10.78 6.31
CA ASP A 53 8.16 10.11 5.90
C ASP A 53 8.65 9.09 6.94
N VAL A 54 9.48 8.14 6.52
CA VAL A 54 10.09 7.14 7.40
C VAL A 54 11.57 7.04 7.07
N THR A 55 12.42 7.26 8.07
CA THR A 55 13.87 7.13 7.94
C THR A 55 14.44 6.25 9.04
N GLN A 56 15.58 5.61 8.78
CA GLN A 56 16.29 4.87 9.81
C GLN A 56 17.03 5.85 10.73
N HIS A 57 16.96 5.62 12.04
CA HIS A 57 17.66 6.46 13.00
C HIS A 57 19.18 6.33 12.81
N PRO A 58 19.95 7.44 12.71
CA PRO A 58 21.37 7.40 12.31
C PRO A 58 22.29 6.75 13.34
N HIS A 59 21.90 6.76 14.61
CA HIS A 59 22.77 6.32 15.73
C HIS A 59 22.17 5.19 16.58
N LEU A 60 20.91 4.82 16.33
CA LEU A 60 20.21 3.83 17.13
C LEU A 60 19.81 2.71 16.20
N GLU A 61 20.45 1.56 16.38
CA GLU A 61 20.10 0.37 15.63
C GLU A 61 18.63 0.01 15.86
N ALA A 62 17.99 -0.54 14.83
CA ALA A 62 16.62 -1.01 14.90
C ALA A 62 15.58 0.06 15.32
N ARG A 63 15.89 1.36 15.14
CA ARG A 63 14.96 2.47 15.35
C ARG A 63 14.63 3.19 14.05
N LEU A 64 13.38 3.61 13.92
CA LEU A 64 12.84 4.40 12.83
C LEU A 64 12.45 5.77 13.35
N VAL A 65 12.79 6.82 12.62
CA VAL A 65 12.26 8.16 12.79
C VAL A 65 11.11 8.33 11.80
N ILE A 66 9.92 8.58 12.32
CA ILE A 66 8.69 8.70 11.54
C ILE A 66 8.21 10.15 11.64
N GLU A 67 8.25 10.83 10.51
CA GLU A 67 7.64 12.15 10.36
C GLU A 67 6.14 11.97 10.14
N LEU A 68 5.33 12.71 10.89
CA LEU A 68 3.86 12.62 10.80
C LEU A 68 3.30 13.86 10.11
N LYS A 69 2.24 13.68 9.33
CA LYS A 69 1.54 14.81 8.70
C LYS A 69 0.84 15.64 9.78
N GLY A 70 1.06 16.95 9.74
CA GLY A 70 0.42 17.90 10.64
C GLY A 70 1.09 18.05 12.01
N THR A 71 2.23 17.37 12.25
CA THR A 71 3.07 17.61 13.43
C THR A 71 4.47 18.04 13.00
N SER A 72 5.11 18.88 13.82
CA SER A 72 6.53 19.24 13.64
C SER A 72 7.47 18.29 14.40
N ILE A 73 6.91 17.45 15.27
CA ILE A 73 7.66 16.53 16.12
C ILE A 73 7.55 15.13 15.52
N PRO A 74 8.66 14.55 15.04
CA PRO A 74 8.67 13.16 14.61
C PRO A 74 8.59 12.23 15.81
N ILE A 75 8.10 11.01 15.60
CA ILE A 75 8.14 9.95 16.61
C ILE A 75 9.25 8.97 16.28
N THR A 76 9.75 8.26 17.30
CA THR A 76 10.73 7.20 17.13
C THR A 76 10.13 5.87 17.56
N LEU A 77 10.09 4.89 16.65
CA LEU A 77 9.60 3.53 16.93
C LEU A 77 10.71 2.51 16.76
N HIS A 78 10.63 1.39 17.48
CA HIS A 78 11.45 0.22 17.17
C HIS A 78 10.96 -0.44 15.87
N VAL A 79 11.86 -0.97 15.04
CA VAL A 79 11.49 -1.62 13.75
C VAL A 79 10.52 -2.80 13.92
N ASN A 80 10.57 -3.45 15.09
CA ASN A 80 9.69 -4.56 15.48
C ASN A 80 8.52 -4.13 16.37
N GLU A 81 8.33 -2.83 16.58
CA GLU A 81 7.23 -2.32 17.39
C GLU A 81 5.90 -2.58 16.68
N PRO A 82 4.90 -3.19 17.35
CA PRO A 82 3.61 -3.46 16.74
C PRO A 82 2.79 -2.17 16.62
N VAL A 83 2.23 -1.95 15.43
CA VAL A 83 1.32 -0.83 15.14
C VAL A 83 0.04 -1.37 14.52
N GLN A 84 -1.09 -0.71 14.75
CA GLN A 84 -2.36 -1.09 14.12
C GLN A 84 -2.55 -0.28 12.84
N PRO A 85 -2.51 -0.92 11.65
CA PRO A 85 -2.66 -0.18 10.41
C PRO A 85 -4.13 0.19 10.18
N VAL A 86 -4.37 1.42 9.76
CA VAL A 86 -5.69 1.94 9.36
C VAL A 86 -5.79 2.02 7.84
N SER A 87 -4.73 2.45 7.18
CA SER A 87 -4.62 2.49 5.72
C SER A 87 -3.15 2.28 5.33
N MET A 88 -2.92 1.45 4.31
CA MET A 88 -1.58 1.17 3.80
C MET A 88 -1.62 1.12 2.26
N PRO A 89 -1.72 2.28 1.59
CA PRO A 89 -1.79 2.33 0.14
C PRO A 89 -0.46 1.91 -0.49
N ARG A 90 -0.51 0.98 -1.43
CA ARG A 90 0.65 0.50 -2.18
C ARG A 90 0.37 0.52 -3.66
N ARG A 91 1.40 0.85 -4.44
CA ARG A 91 1.45 0.58 -5.87
C ARG A 91 2.27 -0.68 -6.07
N VAL A 92 1.63 -1.73 -6.55
CA VAL A 92 2.23 -3.07 -6.66
C VAL A 92 2.26 -3.53 -8.11
N ASP A 93 3.38 -4.14 -8.50
CA ASP A 93 3.48 -4.87 -9.76
C ASP A 93 3.07 -6.31 -9.53
N VAL A 94 2.04 -6.74 -10.26
CA VAL A 94 1.52 -8.11 -10.20
C VAL A 94 1.73 -8.80 -11.54
N LYS A 95 2.12 -10.08 -11.48
CA LYS A 95 2.37 -10.93 -12.65
C LYS A 95 1.27 -11.97 -12.76
N CYS A 96 0.69 -12.11 -13.95
CA CYS A 96 -0.33 -13.11 -14.20
C CYS A 96 0.30 -14.50 -14.12
N GLN A 97 -0.23 -15.38 -13.28
CA GLN A 97 0.34 -16.73 -13.12
C GLN A 97 0.21 -17.61 -14.37
N LEU A 98 -0.72 -17.30 -15.27
CA LEU A 98 -0.98 -18.14 -16.45
C LEU A 98 -0.17 -17.73 -17.68
N CYS A 99 -0.12 -16.43 -17.98
CA CYS A 99 0.59 -15.94 -19.17
C CYS A 99 1.84 -15.11 -18.87
N GLY A 100 2.12 -14.80 -17.61
CA GLY A 100 3.31 -14.05 -17.21
C GLY A 100 3.28 -12.54 -17.51
N ASN A 101 2.19 -12.01 -18.09
CA ASN A 101 2.02 -10.57 -18.27
C ASN A 101 2.05 -9.86 -16.92
N THR A 102 2.60 -8.65 -16.88
CA THR A 102 2.60 -7.80 -15.68
C THR A 102 1.60 -6.65 -15.82
N THR A 103 1.07 -6.21 -14.69
CA THR A 103 0.36 -4.94 -14.59
C THR A 103 0.69 -4.30 -13.26
N THR A 104 0.51 -2.99 -13.18
CA THR A 104 0.67 -2.23 -11.95
C THR A 104 -0.71 -1.84 -11.44
N THR A 105 -0.98 -2.08 -10.16
CA THR A 105 -2.25 -1.69 -9.53
C THR A 105 -1.99 -0.96 -8.22
N ASP A 106 -2.85 0.01 -7.92
CA ASP A 106 -2.92 0.61 -6.60
C ASP A 106 -3.86 -0.24 -5.73
N ILE A 107 -3.45 -0.49 -4.49
CA ILE A 107 -4.18 -1.30 -3.53
C ILE A 107 -3.98 -0.73 -2.13
N ASP A 108 -5.06 -0.55 -1.38
CA ASP A 108 -4.95 -0.40 0.08
C ASP A 108 -4.86 -1.78 0.71
N LEU A 109 -3.72 -2.07 1.35
CA LEU A 109 -3.47 -3.38 1.93
C LEU A 109 -4.41 -3.69 3.10
N VAL A 110 -4.82 -2.70 3.90
CA VAL A 110 -5.73 -2.94 5.04
C VAL A 110 -7.12 -3.33 4.52
N ALA A 111 -7.61 -2.62 3.49
CA ALA A 111 -8.94 -2.88 2.93
C ALA A 111 -9.01 -4.15 2.07
N HIS A 112 -7.93 -4.50 1.36
CA HIS A 112 -7.95 -5.54 0.33
C HIS A 112 -6.99 -6.71 0.57
N GLY A 113 -6.11 -6.63 1.57
CA GLY A 113 -5.11 -7.66 1.86
C GLY A 113 -3.83 -7.53 1.04
N GLU A 114 -2.84 -8.35 1.37
CA GLU A 114 -1.59 -8.49 0.63
C GLU A 114 -1.79 -9.30 -0.65
N PRO A 115 -1.42 -8.77 -1.82
CA PRO A 115 -1.39 -9.52 -3.08
C PRO A 115 -0.53 -10.79 -2.95
N LYS A 116 -1.07 -11.94 -3.34
CA LYS A 116 -0.29 -13.18 -3.50
C LYS A 116 -0.21 -13.62 -4.95
N THR A 117 -1.32 -13.58 -5.66
CA THR A 117 -1.38 -13.99 -7.06
C THR A 117 -2.43 -13.21 -7.82
N TRP A 118 -2.21 -13.08 -9.13
CA TRP A 118 -3.10 -12.38 -10.05
C TRP A 118 -3.35 -13.25 -11.28
N VAL A 119 -4.58 -13.24 -11.78
CA VAL A 119 -4.96 -13.86 -13.05
C VAL A 119 -5.62 -12.79 -13.91
N CYS A 120 -5.07 -12.53 -15.11
CA CYS A 120 -5.64 -11.56 -16.03
C CYS A 120 -6.92 -12.10 -16.68
N ASN A 121 -7.78 -11.22 -17.20
CA ASN A 121 -9.04 -11.55 -17.88
C ASN A 121 -8.90 -12.16 -19.28
N ARG A 122 -7.72 -12.68 -19.63
CA ARG A 122 -7.50 -13.38 -20.91
C ARG A 122 -7.67 -14.90 -20.78
N HIS A 123 -8.00 -15.37 -19.57
CA HIS A 123 -8.15 -16.76 -19.16
C HIS A 123 -9.33 -16.87 -18.19
#